data_AF-A0A1Y1LPL6-F1
#
_entry.id   AF-A0A1Y1LPL6-F1
#
_cell.length_a   1.000
_cell.length_b   1.000
_cell.length_c   1.000
_cell.angle_alpha   90.00
_cell.angle_beta   90.00
_cell.angle_gamma   90.00
#
_symmetry.space_group_name_H-M   'P 1'
#
loop_
_entity.id
_entity.type
_entity.pdbx_description
1 polymer ?
#
loop_
_entity_poly.entity_id
_entity_poly.type
_entity_poly.pdbx_seq_one_letter_code
_entity_poly.pdbx_strand_id
1 'polypeptide(L)'
;MFLQKLLNLKNPPSKLSFCTFAYLRRNNEELAAHVFDQNAKRLQRERAVSASDVKLYDYLKSEIGYRLSDRIFDIKRKFTLAADLGTSRGYVAKHVSPSSVEELILCDSNAQHLKDIEVQDGIKIRKQIINEERIEVSRPTVLRNYYQFNALV
;
A
#
# COMPACT_ATOMS: atom_id res chain seq x y z
N MET A 1 1.50 27.98 -32.95
CA MET A 1 0.06 28.03 -32.55
C MET A 1 -0.62 26.66 -32.44
N PHE A 2 -0.42 25.70 -33.36
CA PHE A 2 -1.12 24.40 -33.32
C PHE A 2 -0.67 23.49 -32.15
N LEU A 3 0.65 23.45 -31.88
CA LEU A 3 1.23 22.64 -30.80
C LEU A 3 0.84 23.12 -29.40
N GLN A 4 0.69 24.43 -29.18
CA GLN A 4 0.24 24.98 -27.90
C GLN A 4 -1.21 24.57 -27.55
N LYS A 5 -2.07 24.45 -28.57
CA LYS A 5 -3.45 23.98 -28.38
C LYS A 5 -3.49 22.50 -27.98
N LEU A 6 -2.60 21.67 -28.54
CA LEU A 6 -2.48 20.24 -28.22
C LEU A 6 -2.05 19.98 -26.77
N LEU A 7 -1.17 20.83 -26.22
CA LEU A 7 -0.67 20.72 -24.85
C LEU A 7 -1.72 21.07 -23.77
N ASN A 8 -2.70 21.92 -24.10
CA ASN A 8 -3.74 22.38 -23.18
C ASN A 8 -5.02 21.53 -23.20
N LEU A 9 -5.05 20.43 -23.94
CA LEU A 9 -6.17 19.50 -23.94
C LEU A 9 -6.15 18.64 -22.67
N LYS A 10 -7.21 18.75 -21.85
CA LYS A 10 -7.41 17.96 -20.63
C LYS A 10 -7.47 16.44 -20.89
N ASN A 11 -7.79 16.04 -22.12
CA ASN A 11 -7.85 14.65 -22.56
C ASN A 11 -6.99 14.46 -23.83
N PRO A 12 -6.12 13.45 -23.90
CA PRO A 12 -5.27 13.21 -25.06
C PRO A 12 -6.10 12.78 -26.28
N PRO A 13 -5.74 13.19 -27.51
CA PRO A 13 -6.39 12.69 -28.72
C PRO A 13 -6.18 11.18 -28.85
N SER A 14 -7.22 10.44 -29.28
CA SER A 14 -7.25 8.97 -29.42
C SER A 14 -6.16 8.36 -30.32
N LYS A 15 -5.43 9.19 -31.08
CA LYS A 15 -4.38 8.78 -32.02
C LYS A 15 -2.95 9.00 -31.50
N LEU A 16 -2.78 9.63 -30.34
CA LEU A 16 -1.46 9.80 -29.73
C LEU A 16 -1.20 8.66 -28.76
N SER A 17 -0.11 7.92 -28.99
CA SER A 17 0.42 6.98 -28.01
C SER A 17 0.62 7.70 -26.67
N PHE A 18 0.25 7.05 -25.57
CA PHE A 18 0.46 7.56 -24.20
C PHE A 18 1.89 8.08 -23.99
N CYS A 19 2.88 7.40 -24.59
CA CYS A 19 4.28 7.80 -24.54
C CYS A 19 4.55 9.15 -25.22
N THR A 20 3.90 9.43 -26.35
CA THR A 20 4.05 10.69 -27.10
C THR A 20 3.40 11.86 -26.36
N PHE A 21 2.24 11.64 -25.73
CA PHE A 21 1.59 12.68 -24.94
C PHE A 21 2.38 13.02 -23.67
N ALA A 22 2.91 12.00 -22.98
CA ALA A 22 3.77 12.18 -21.82
C ALA A 22 5.08 12.90 -22.17
N TYR A 23 5.63 12.66 -23.37
CA TYR A 23 6.82 13.35 -23.88
C TYR A 23 6.55 14.82 -24.18
N LEU A 24 5.42 15.15 -24.82
CA LEU A 24 5.09 16.54 -25.17
C LEU A 24 4.83 17.41 -23.94
N ARG A 25 4.26 16.86 -22.86
CA ARG A 25 4.02 17.59 -21.60
C ARG A 25 5.30 17.94 -20.83
N ARG A 26 6.44 17.32 -21.14
CA ARG A 26 7.71 17.46 -20.40
C ARG A 26 8.48 18.76 -20.66
N ASN A 27 8.23 19.50 -21.74
CA ASN A 27 9.18 20.51 -22.22
C ASN A 27 9.11 21.90 -21.54
N ASN A 28 8.59 22.04 -20.31
CA ASN A 28 8.43 23.38 -19.71
C ASN A 28 8.84 23.56 -18.23
N GLU A 29 9.44 22.56 -17.58
CA GLU A 29 10.07 22.74 -16.26
C GLU A 29 11.40 21.96 -16.25
N GLU A 30 12.45 22.52 -15.64
CA GLU A 30 13.76 21.86 -15.48
C GLU A 30 13.57 20.40 -15.04
N LEU A 31 13.94 19.47 -15.92
CA LEU A 31 13.54 18.07 -15.82
C LEU A 31 14.43 17.31 -14.83
N ALA A 32 14.39 17.70 -13.56
CA ALA A 32 14.75 16.79 -12.48
C ALA A 32 13.76 15.63 -12.56
N ALA A 33 14.15 14.54 -13.22
CA ALA A 33 13.33 13.35 -13.30
C ALA A 33 13.05 12.90 -11.86
N HIS A 34 11.80 13.08 -11.41
CA HIS A 34 11.36 12.53 -10.13
C HIS A 34 11.27 11.01 -10.28
N VAL A 35 12.42 10.34 -10.15
CA VAL A 35 12.57 8.88 -10.25
C VAL A 35 11.62 8.16 -9.27
N PHE A 36 11.17 8.85 -8.22
CA PHE A 36 10.25 8.35 -7.21
C PHE A 36 8.94 9.16 -7.12
N ASP A 37 8.29 9.44 -8.24
CA ASP A 37 6.94 10.01 -8.24
C ASP A 37 5.90 9.05 -7.62
N GLN A 38 5.32 9.47 -6.48
CA GLN A 38 4.28 8.72 -5.76
C GLN A 38 3.02 8.48 -6.60
N ASN A 39 2.62 9.43 -7.44
CA ASN A 39 1.47 9.28 -8.33
C ASN A 39 1.74 8.23 -9.41
N ALA A 40 2.94 8.25 -9.99
CA ALA A 40 3.36 7.25 -10.96
C ALA A 40 3.35 5.84 -10.34
N LYS A 41 3.92 5.68 -9.14
CA LYS A 41 3.90 4.41 -8.39
C LYS A 41 2.47 3.95 -8.09
N ARG A 42 1.58 4.84 -7.64
CA ARG A 42 0.16 4.52 -7.37
C ARG A 42 -0.54 4.02 -8.63
N LEU A 43 -0.41 4.73 -9.75
CA LEU A 43 -1.01 4.34 -11.03
C LEU A 43 -0.46 3.01 -11.55
N GLN A 44 0.83 2.73 -11.36
CA GLN A 44 1.44 1.44 -11.70
C GLN A 44 0.81 0.30 -10.88
N ARG A 45 0.65 0.49 -9.56
CA ARG A 45 -0.03 -0.49 -8.69
C ARG A 45 -1.49 -0.72 -9.10
N GLU A 46 -2.24 0.36 -9.35
CA GLU A 46 -3.64 0.27 -9.80
C GLU A 46 -3.77 -0.55 -11.09
N ARG A 47 -2.91 -0.28 -12.08
CA ARG A 47 -2.88 -1.04 -13.34
C ARG A 47 -2.52 -2.51 -13.12
N ALA A 48 -1.55 -2.80 -12.25
CA ALA A 48 -1.15 -4.16 -11.94
C ALA A 48 -2.25 -4.96 -11.22
N VAL A 49 -3.13 -4.30 -10.45
CA VAL A 49 -4.27 -4.98 -9.80
C VAL A 49 -5.40 -5.25 -10.79
N SER A 50 -5.65 -4.31 -11.70
CA SER A 50 -6.75 -4.39 -12.66
C SER A 50 -6.42 -5.19 -13.92
N ALA A 51 -5.20 -5.71 -14.06
CA ALA A 51 -4.82 -6.54 -15.19
C ALA A 51 -5.61 -7.87 -15.20
N SER A 52 -6.01 -8.33 -16.38
CA SER A 52 -6.81 -9.55 -16.53
C SER A 52 -6.05 -10.82 -16.17
N ASP A 53 -4.73 -10.81 -16.33
CA ASP A 53 -3.81 -11.91 -16.04
C ASP A 53 -3.18 -11.83 -14.64
N VAL A 54 -3.75 -11.01 -13.73
CA VAL A 54 -3.18 -10.75 -12.41
C VAL A 54 -2.81 -12.00 -11.60
N LYS A 55 -3.64 -13.04 -11.72
CA LYS A 55 -3.43 -14.31 -11.01
C LYS A 55 -2.14 -15.03 -11.44
N LEU A 56 -1.64 -14.80 -12.65
CA LEU A 56 -0.47 -15.49 -13.21
C LEU A 56 0.82 -15.15 -12.44
N TYR A 57 0.92 -13.95 -11.86
CA TYR A 57 2.13 -13.48 -11.17
C TYR A 57 1.97 -13.37 -9.65
N ASP A 58 0.79 -13.68 -9.12
CA ASP A 58 0.48 -13.60 -7.69
C ASP A 58 1.02 -14.79 -6.87
N TYR A 59 1.51 -15.84 -7.52
CA TYR A 59 2.04 -17.04 -6.85
C TYR A 59 3.20 -16.69 -5.91
N LEU A 60 4.10 -15.80 -6.33
CA LEU A 60 5.27 -15.43 -5.55
C LEU A 60 4.86 -14.69 -4.27
N LYS A 61 3.90 -13.75 -4.38
CA LYS A 61 3.35 -13.04 -3.23
C LYS A 61 2.59 -13.98 -2.29
N SER A 62 1.90 -14.97 -2.84
CA SER A 62 1.19 -15.97 -2.04
C SER A 62 2.16 -16.85 -1.24
N GLU A 63 3.22 -17.34 -1.86
CA GLU A 63 4.25 -18.15 -1.19
C GLU A 63 4.95 -17.35 -0.07
N ILE A 64 5.34 -16.11 -0.36
CA ILE A 64 5.98 -15.23 0.63
C ILE A 64 5.00 -14.91 1.77
N GLY A 65 3.74 -14.61 1.46
CA GLY A 65 2.72 -14.33 2.46
C GLY A 65 2.49 -15.50 3.41
N TYR A 66 2.44 -16.72 2.88
CA TYR A 66 2.35 -17.96 3.67
C TYR A 66 3.54 -18.10 4.63
N ARG A 67 4.77 -17.99 4.12
CA ARG A 67 5.98 -18.09 4.95
C ARG A 67 6.11 -16.99 6.00
N LEU A 68 5.67 -15.78 5.67
CA LEU A 68 5.75 -14.65 6.60
C LEU A 68 4.74 -14.80 7.75
N SER A 69 3.55 -15.33 7.46
CA SER A 69 2.52 -15.53 8.48
C SER A 69 2.95 -16.49 9.60
N ASP A 70 3.79 -17.48 9.28
CA ASP A 70 4.33 -18.45 10.25
C ASP A 70 5.14 -17.75 11.36
N ARG A 71 5.82 -16.64 11.02
CA ARG A 71 6.62 -15.83 11.97
C ARG A 71 5.81 -15.19 13.08
N ILE A 72 4.50 -15.09 12.93
CA ILE A 72 3.62 -14.60 14.00
C ILE A 72 3.68 -15.57 15.19
N PHE A 73 3.80 -16.88 14.93
CA PHE A 73 3.83 -17.92 15.97
C PHE A 73 5.17 -18.02 16.69
N ASP A 74 6.23 -17.40 16.17
CA ASP A 74 7.51 -17.27 16.88
C ASP A 74 7.35 -16.42 18.17
N ILE A 75 6.30 -15.59 18.24
CA ILE A 75 6.00 -14.75 19.40
C ILE A 75 4.90 -15.43 20.24
N LYS A 76 5.26 -15.87 21.45
CA LYS A 76 4.37 -16.59 22.39
C LYS A 76 3.31 -15.72 23.08
N ARG A 77 2.70 -14.76 22.38
CA ARG A 77 1.61 -13.93 22.91
C ARG A 77 0.52 -13.75 21.87
N LYS A 78 -0.71 -13.54 22.34
CA LYS A 78 -1.82 -13.12 21.49
C LYS A 78 -1.76 -11.60 21.27
N PHE A 79 -1.92 -11.17 20.03
CA PHE A 79 -2.00 -9.76 19.65
C PHE A 79 -3.45 -9.33 19.67
N THR A 80 -3.79 -8.38 20.54
CA THR A 80 -5.11 -7.74 20.53
C THR A 80 -5.33 -6.92 19.26
N LEU A 81 -4.25 -6.34 18.73
CA LEU A 81 -4.26 -5.55 17.52
C LEU A 81 -2.94 -5.73 16.77
N ALA A 82 -3.04 -5.98 15.46
CA ALA A 82 -1.91 -5.99 14.54
C ALA A 82 -2.22 -5.09 13.33
N ALA A 83 -1.17 -4.56 12.69
CA ALA A 83 -1.27 -3.81 11.46
C ALA A 83 -0.40 -4.47 10.39
N ASP A 84 -0.99 -4.78 9.25
CA ASP A 84 -0.31 -5.23 8.04
C ASP A 84 -0.18 -4.01 7.11
N LEU A 85 1.06 -3.58 6.88
CA LEU A 85 1.39 -2.39 6.10
C LEU A 85 1.78 -2.80 4.68
N GLY A 86 1.17 -2.18 3.67
CA GLY A 86 1.35 -2.63 2.29
C GLY A 86 0.70 -4.00 2.05
N THR A 87 -0.46 -4.23 2.68
CA THR A 87 -1.21 -5.49 2.65
C THR A 87 -1.44 -6.03 1.24
N SER A 88 -1.52 -5.16 0.23
CA SER A 88 -1.89 -5.54 -1.12
C SER A 88 -3.20 -6.36 -1.10
N ARG A 89 -3.25 -7.54 -1.74
CA ARG A 89 -4.42 -8.43 -1.73
C ARG A 89 -4.55 -9.32 -0.47
N GLY A 90 -3.86 -8.99 0.61
CA GLY A 90 -3.96 -9.72 1.88
C GLY A 90 -3.25 -11.08 1.89
N TYR A 91 -2.09 -11.18 1.24
CA TYR A 91 -1.35 -12.45 1.16
C TYR A 91 -0.88 -12.97 2.51
N VAL A 92 -0.57 -12.08 3.45
CA VAL A 92 -0.26 -12.45 4.84
C VAL A 92 -1.56 -12.67 5.62
N ALA A 93 -2.49 -11.72 5.51
CA ALA A 93 -3.76 -11.70 6.23
C ALA A 93 -4.55 -13.03 6.15
N LYS A 94 -4.61 -13.65 4.96
CA LYS A 94 -5.31 -14.93 4.75
C LYS A 94 -4.76 -16.11 5.56
N HIS A 95 -3.52 -16.02 6.04
CA HIS A 95 -2.86 -17.06 6.82
C HIS A 95 -2.77 -16.73 8.31
N VAL A 96 -3.17 -15.53 8.73
CA VAL A 96 -3.22 -15.15 10.14
C VAL A 96 -4.33 -15.94 10.83
N SER A 97 -4.02 -16.47 12.02
CA SER A 97 -4.98 -17.25 12.83
C SER A 97 -5.63 -16.38 13.93
N PRO A 98 -6.94 -16.57 14.23
CA PRO A 98 -7.62 -15.89 15.35
C PRO A 98 -7.04 -16.23 16.73
N SER A 99 -6.29 -17.34 16.84
CA SER A 99 -5.54 -17.70 18.04
C SER A 99 -4.37 -16.75 18.30
N SER A 100 -3.82 -16.17 17.24
CA SER A 100 -2.63 -15.31 17.27
C SER A 100 -2.99 -13.82 17.28
N VAL A 101 -3.98 -13.40 16.50
CA VAL A 101 -4.37 -11.99 16.32
C VAL A 101 -5.88 -11.86 16.45
N GLU A 102 -6.35 -10.92 17.27
CA GLU A 102 -7.80 -10.65 17.45
C GLU A 102 -8.33 -9.68 16.40
N GLU A 103 -7.56 -8.65 16.09
CA GLU A 103 -7.91 -7.63 15.12
C GLU A 103 -6.73 -7.26 14.23
N LEU A 104 -6.98 -7.17 12.93
CA LEU A 104 -6.00 -6.85 11.91
C LEU A 104 -6.40 -5.57 11.15
N ILE A 105 -5.51 -4.58 11.17
CA ILE A 105 -5.60 -3.39 10.33
C ILE A 105 -4.86 -3.68 9.03
N LEU A 106 -5.58 -3.63 7.92
CA LEU A 106 -5.07 -3.84 6.57
C LEU A 106 -4.85 -2.47 5.91
N CYS A 107 -3.59 -2.12 5.69
CA CYS A 107 -3.21 -0.82 5.18
C CYS A 107 -2.62 -0.94 3.78
N ASP A 108 -3.15 -0.16 2.83
CA ASP A 108 -2.54 0.00 1.51
C ASP A 108 -2.86 1.38 0.94
N SER A 109 -1.91 1.98 0.23
CA SER A 109 -2.12 3.24 -0.52
C SER A 109 -3.19 3.17 -1.63
N ASN A 110 -3.53 1.98 -2.12
CA ASN A 110 -4.47 1.76 -3.21
C ASN A 110 -5.71 0.97 -2.77
N ALA A 111 -6.88 1.59 -2.90
CA ALA A 111 -8.16 1.02 -2.51
C ALA A 111 -8.49 -0.31 -3.22
N GLN A 112 -8.01 -0.54 -4.45
CA GLN A 112 -8.31 -1.76 -5.21
C GLN A 112 -7.68 -3.00 -4.57
N HIS A 113 -6.54 -2.85 -3.91
CA HIS A 113 -5.88 -3.94 -3.17
C HIS A 113 -6.75 -4.43 -2.01
N LEU A 114 -7.48 -3.54 -1.35
CA LEU A 114 -8.24 -3.84 -0.15
C LEU A 114 -9.64 -4.41 -0.41
N LYS A 115 -10.11 -4.52 -1.66
CA LYS A 115 -11.47 -4.97 -1.96
C LYS A 115 -11.68 -6.43 -1.58
N ASP A 116 -10.92 -7.32 -2.21
CA ASP A 116 -11.14 -8.77 -2.19
C ASP A 116 -10.07 -9.47 -1.35
N ILE A 117 -10.00 -9.09 -0.06
CA ILE A 117 -9.09 -9.71 0.90
C ILE A 117 -9.82 -10.81 1.64
N GLU A 118 -9.28 -12.02 1.52
CA GLU A 118 -9.69 -13.19 2.28
C GLU A 118 -8.92 -13.23 3.61
N VAL A 119 -9.62 -13.54 4.70
CA VAL A 119 -9.05 -13.65 6.05
C VAL A 119 -9.77 -14.81 6.74
N GLN A 120 -9.10 -15.49 7.68
CA GLN A 120 -9.72 -16.57 8.44
C GLN A 120 -10.88 -16.05 9.31
N ASP A 121 -11.89 -16.89 9.49
CA ASP A 121 -13.05 -16.59 10.33
C ASP A 121 -12.63 -16.29 11.77
N GLY A 122 -13.28 -15.32 12.39
CA GLY A 122 -13.05 -14.92 13.78
C GLY A 122 -12.02 -13.80 13.98
N ILE A 123 -11.32 -13.35 12.92
CA ILE A 123 -10.46 -12.16 12.98
C ILE A 123 -11.28 -10.91 12.63
N LYS A 124 -11.20 -9.88 13.48
CA LYS A 124 -11.78 -8.56 13.15
C LYS A 124 -10.88 -7.84 12.15
N ILE A 125 -11.47 -7.23 11.13
CA ILE A 125 -10.71 -6.57 10.07
C ILE A 125 -11.08 -5.09 10.01
N ARG A 126 -10.06 -4.22 9.93
CA ARG A 126 -10.22 -2.82 9.53
C ARG A 126 -9.37 -2.53 8.31
N LYS A 127 -9.98 -2.07 7.24
CA LYS A 127 -9.28 -1.67 6.00
C LYS A 127 -9.02 -0.16 6.06
N GLN A 128 -7.77 0.26 5.83
CA GLN A 128 -7.38 1.68 5.86
C GLN A 128 -6.57 2.03 4.62
N ILE A 129 -7.01 3.06 3.91
CA ILE A 129 -6.24 3.61 2.79
C ILE A 129 -5.24 4.60 3.39
N ILE A 130 -3.98 4.20 3.47
CA ILE A 130 -2.91 4.98 4.11
C ILE A 130 -1.71 5.02 3.17
N ASN A 131 -1.07 6.18 3.08
CA ASN A 131 0.23 6.30 2.44
C ASN A 131 1.30 5.81 3.43
N GLU A 132 1.95 4.69 3.12
CA GLU A 132 2.94 4.05 4.00
C GLU A 132 4.18 4.95 4.23
N GLU A 133 4.45 5.91 3.34
CA GLU A 133 5.53 6.90 3.50
C GLU A 133 5.17 8.04 4.48
N ARG A 134 3.91 8.12 4.94
CA ARG A 134 3.39 9.18 5.82
C ARG A 134 2.53 8.61 6.95
N ILE A 135 3.03 7.55 7.59
CA ILE A 135 2.35 6.97 8.75
C ILE A 135 2.66 7.79 10.00
N GLU A 136 1.64 8.45 10.54
CA GLU A 136 1.71 9.05 11.86
C GLU A 136 1.45 7.99 12.93
N VAL A 137 2.51 7.42 13.48
CA VAL A 137 2.40 6.52 14.63
C VAL A 137 2.27 7.39 15.88
N SER A 138 1.06 7.51 16.40
CA SER A 138 0.85 8.15 17.70
C SER A 138 1.62 7.37 18.77
N ARG A 139 2.38 8.07 19.60
CA ARG A 139 3.08 7.41 20.72
C ARG A 139 2.03 6.85 21.67
N PRO A 140 2.17 5.58 22.13
CA PRO A 140 1.28 5.06 23.15
C PRO A 140 1.35 5.97 24.38
N THR A 141 0.19 6.46 24.83
CA THR A 141 0.07 7.36 25.99
C THR A 141 0.76 6.81 27.24
N VAL A 142 0.87 5.48 27.36
CA VAL A 142 1.48 4.77 28.48
C VAL A 142 3.00 5.04 28.62
N LEU A 143 3.71 5.33 27.51
CA LEU A 143 5.15 5.62 27.55
C LEU A 143 5.48 7.07 27.91
N ARG A 144 4.51 8.00 27.97
CA ARG A 144 4.78 9.36 28.47
C ARG A 144 5.20 9.36 29.94
N ASN A 145 4.60 8.51 30.76
CA ASN A 145 4.85 8.53 32.21
C ASN A 145 6.16 7.84 32.62
N TYR A 146 6.67 6.89 31.83
CA TYR A 146 7.91 6.16 32.16
C TYR A 146 9.18 6.98 31.89
N TYR A 147 9.20 7.80 30.84
CA TYR A 147 10.36 8.66 30.55
C TYR A 147 10.38 9.97 31.34
N GLN A 148 9.25 10.34 31.96
CA GLN A 148 9.18 11.54 32.82
C GLN A 148 9.68 11.26 34.25
N PHE A 149 9.65 9.99 34.69
CA PHE A 149 10.19 9.57 35.99
C PHE A 149 11.73 9.38 35.99
N ASN A 150 12.32 8.96 34.88
CA ASN A 150 13.78 8.74 34.79
C ASN A 150 14.60 10.00 34.42
N ALA A 151 13.97 11.16 34.29
CA ALA A 151 14.63 12.45 34.10
C ALA A 151 14.72 13.28 35.40
N LEU A 152 14.23 12.73 36.52
CA LEU A 152 14.17 13.37 37.84
C LEU A 152 15.00 12.62 38.91
N VAL A 153 15.94 11.76 38.48
CA VAL A 153 16.95 11.13 39.35
C VAL A 153 18.34 11.52 38.87
#